data_AF-A0A920N2H1-F1
#
_entry.id   AF-A0A920N2H1-F1
#
_cell.length_a   1.000
_cell.length_b   1.000
_cell.length_c   1.000
_cell.angle_alpha   90.00
_cell.angle_beta   90.00
_cell.angle_gamma   90.00
#
_symmetry.space_group_name_H-M   'P 1'
#
loop_
_entity.id
_entity.type
_entity.pdbx_description
1 polymer ?
#
loop_
_entity_poly.entity_id
_entity_poly.type
_entity_poly.pdbx_seq_one_letter_code
_entity_poly.pdbx_strand_id
1 'polypeptide(L)'
;MVNEAAFLNGNRTAEDGLDLARVCPGDPEGSVTLRTAVSLSALIASADYYIDLHSGGIVMDVWPMSGYGLSDDPERLDIQRRMARARISRSSGAPAAILTAVRCRSPGTPVSRPSTPSISAEAAAHPREPTPTSRAA
;
A
#
# COMPACT_ATOMS: atom_id res chain seq x y z
N MET A 1 10.97 4.81 1.53
CA MET A 1 10.40 4.15 2.72
C MET A 1 9.52 5.18 3.42
N VAL A 2 8.26 4.85 3.74
CA VAL A 2 7.29 5.86 4.25
C VAL A 2 7.19 5.82 5.78
N ASN A 3 6.89 4.66 6.36
CA ASN A 3 6.91 4.46 7.82
C ASN A 3 8.31 4.02 8.27
N GLU A 4 9.25 4.95 8.33
CA GLU A 4 10.65 4.65 8.68
C GLU A 4 10.78 4.07 10.09
N ALA A 5 10.04 4.61 11.07
CA ALA A 5 10.07 4.13 12.44
C ALA A 5 9.62 2.66 12.57
N ALA A 6 8.52 2.28 11.91
CA ALA A 6 8.08 0.88 11.90
C ALA A 6 9.06 -0.04 11.15
N PHE A 7 9.63 0.45 10.03
CA PHE A 7 10.62 -0.32 9.26
C PHE A 7 11.87 -0.61 10.09
N LEU A 8 12.42 0.38 10.77
CA LEU A 8 13.60 0.21 11.62
C LEU A 8 13.32 -0.74 12.80
N ASN A 9 12.08 -0.74 13.29
CA ASN A 9 11.62 -1.69 14.31
C ASN A 9 11.40 -3.10 13.77
N GLY A 10 11.56 -3.33 12.46
CA GLY A 10 11.31 -4.62 11.81
C GLY A 10 9.86 -5.10 11.97
N ASN A 11 8.92 -4.19 12.16
CA ASN A 11 7.54 -4.51 12.52
C ASN A 11 6.53 -3.71 11.70
N ARG A 12 5.25 -4.12 11.76
CA ARG A 12 4.14 -3.42 11.10
C ARG A 12 3.88 -2.02 11.67
N THR A 13 4.14 -1.84 12.96
CA THR A 13 3.86 -0.61 13.71
C THR A 13 5.15 -0.04 14.31
N ALA A 14 5.16 1.26 14.56
CA ALA A 14 6.21 1.91 15.34
C ALA A 14 5.99 1.69 16.85
N GLU A 15 6.76 2.38 17.69
CA GLU A 15 6.65 2.31 19.16
C GLU A 15 5.28 2.78 19.68
N ASP A 16 4.58 3.62 18.92
CA ASP A 16 3.23 4.08 19.26
C ASP A 16 2.12 3.04 18.98
N GLY A 17 2.48 1.87 18.45
CA GLY A 17 1.55 0.77 18.21
C GLY A 17 0.53 1.03 17.09
N LEU A 18 0.65 2.13 16.36
CA LEU A 18 -0.29 2.49 15.30
C LEU A 18 0.12 1.90 13.95
N ASP A 19 -0.88 1.45 13.20
CA ASP A 19 -0.72 1.01 11.81
C ASP A 19 -0.93 2.20 10.87
N LEU A 20 0.13 2.62 10.17
CA LEU A 20 0.08 3.77 9.26
C LEU A 20 -1.03 3.64 8.21
N ALA A 21 -1.33 2.42 7.74
CA ALA A 21 -2.37 2.16 6.75
C ALA A 21 -3.80 2.41 7.27
N ARG A 22 -3.97 2.66 8.58
CA ARG A 22 -5.28 2.83 9.24
C ARG A 22 -5.53 4.24 9.78
N VAL A 23 -4.52 5.11 9.76
CA VAL A 23 -4.58 6.39 10.48
C VAL A 23 -4.53 7.64 9.59
N CYS A 24 -4.54 7.49 8.26
CA CYS A 24 -4.68 8.65 7.38
C CYS A 24 -6.07 9.30 7.57
N PRO A 25 -6.18 10.65 7.62
CA PRO A 25 -5.17 11.63 7.21
C PRO A 25 -4.13 12.03 8.27
N GLY A 26 -4.16 11.42 9.45
CA GLY A 26 -3.22 11.69 10.54
C GLY A 26 -3.67 12.79 11.50
N ASP A 27 -2.78 13.14 12.42
CA ASP A 27 -2.92 14.23 13.39
C ASP A 27 -1.54 14.91 13.56
N PRO A 28 -1.42 16.22 13.30
CA PRO A 28 -0.14 16.93 13.40
C PRO A 28 0.40 17.03 14.83
N GLU A 29 -0.48 17.01 15.84
CA GLU A 29 -0.11 17.02 17.26
C GLU A 29 -0.04 15.59 17.83
N GLY A 30 -0.30 14.58 16.99
CA GLY A 30 -0.31 13.17 17.37
C GLY A 30 1.08 12.54 17.52
N SER A 31 1.08 11.23 17.71
CA SER A 31 2.29 10.40 17.79
C SER A 31 3.05 10.35 16.45
N VAL A 32 4.22 9.68 16.44
CA VAL A 32 5.09 9.61 15.25
C VAL A 32 4.38 9.08 14.01
N THR A 33 3.54 8.05 14.15
CA THR A 33 2.79 7.48 13.04
C THR A 33 1.70 8.44 12.55
N LEU A 34 1.03 9.17 13.45
CA LEU A 34 0.01 10.17 13.09
C LEU A 34 0.60 11.37 12.33
N ARG A 35 1.76 11.88 12.77
CA ARG A 35 2.46 12.97 12.05
C ARG A 35 3.00 12.53 10.70
N THR A 36 3.44 11.27 10.61
CA THR A 36 3.83 10.65 9.33
C THR A 36 2.63 10.58 8.37
N ALA A 37 1.45 10.19 8.88
CA ALA A 37 0.22 10.16 8.09
C ALA A 37 -0.20 11.54 7.57
N VAL A 38 0.01 12.63 8.33
CA VAL A 38 -0.21 14.01 7.85
C VAL A 38 0.66 14.30 6.63
N SER A 39 1.96 14.05 6.75
CA SER A 39 2.92 14.32 5.66
C SER A 39 2.61 13.48 4.42
N LEU A 40 2.30 12.19 4.61
CA LEU A 40 1.91 11.29 3.52
C LEU A 40 0.62 11.77 2.83
N SER A 41 -0.38 12.19 3.61
CA SER A 41 -1.67 12.64 3.08
C SER A 41 -1.53 13.89 2.22
N ALA A 42 -0.67 14.83 2.62
CA ALA A 42 -0.35 16.00 1.81
C ALA A 42 0.30 15.62 0.47
N LEU A 43 1.25 14.67 0.48
CA LEU A 43 1.89 14.17 -0.75
C LEU A 43 0.88 13.48 -1.66
N ILE A 44 0.03 12.60 -1.13
CA ILE A 44 -1.02 11.90 -1.89
C ILE A 44 -1.98 12.91 -2.53
N ALA A 45 -2.42 13.93 -1.78
CA ALA A 45 -3.30 14.98 -2.30
C ALA A 45 -2.63 15.78 -3.44
N SER A 46 -1.30 15.95 -3.38
CA SER A 46 -0.52 16.65 -4.39
C SER A 46 -0.16 15.80 -5.63
N ALA A 47 -0.40 14.48 -5.60
CA ALA A 47 -0.12 13.58 -6.71
C ALA A 47 -1.32 13.41 -7.66
N ASP A 48 -1.07 13.18 -8.96
CA ASP A 48 -2.13 12.77 -9.91
C ASP A 48 -2.48 11.29 -9.73
N TYR A 49 -1.45 10.49 -9.47
CA TYR A 49 -1.51 9.05 -9.27
C TYR A 49 -0.53 8.63 -8.18
N TYR A 50 -0.87 7.59 -7.42
CA TYR A 50 0.10 6.91 -6.56
C TYR A 50 0.00 5.39 -6.68
N ILE A 51 1.12 4.76 -6.31
CA ILE A 51 1.37 3.33 -6.31
C ILE A 51 1.82 2.99 -4.90
N ASP A 52 1.02 2.21 -4.19
CA ASP A 52 1.32 1.80 -2.82
C ASP A 52 1.79 0.35 -2.79
N LEU A 53 3.04 0.12 -2.38
CA LEU A 53 3.73 -1.17 -2.44
C LEU A 53 3.78 -1.81 -1.06
N HIS A 54 3.11 -2.95 -0.91
CA HIS A 54 3.09 -3.73 0.33
C HIS A 54 3.50 -5.17 0.08
N SER A 55 4.00 -5.86 1.10
CA SER A 55 4.08 -7.32 1.11
C SER A 55 3.20 -7.87 2.23
N GLY A 56 3.13 -9.19 2.39
CA GLY A 56 2.48 -9.77 3.58
C GLY A 56 3.29 -9.61 4.88
N GLY A 57 4.44 -8.93 4.83
CA GLY A 57 5.30 -8.71 5.98
C GLY A 57 5.84 -10.03 6.55
N ILE A 58 5.94 -10.10 7.88
CA ILE A 58 6.44 -11.28 8.60
C ILE A 58 5.38 -12.35 8.86
N VAL A 59 4.10 -12.03 8.63
CA VAL A 59 2.94 -12.87 8.99
C VAL A 59 2.35 -13.61 7.80
N MET A 60 2.66 -13.20 6.57
CA MET A 60 1.95 -13.61 5.35
C MET A 60 2.89 -13.62 4.12
N ASP A 61 2.85 -14.68 3.31
CA ASP A 61 3.43 -14.76 1.96
C ASP A 61 2.38 -14.59 0.86
N VAL A 62 2.29 -13.44 0.20
CA VAL A 62 1.25 -13.17 -0.83
C VAL A 62 1.68 -13.74 -2.19
N TRP A 63 0.78 -13.92 -3.16
CA TRP A 63 1.19 -14.07 -4.57
C TRP A 63 1.44 -12.69 -5.19
N PRO A 64 2.40 -12.51 -6.12
CA PRO A 64 2.57 -11.23 -6.79
C PRO A 64 1.27 -10.80 -7.49
N MET A 65 0.68 -9.69 -7.04
CA MET A 65 -0.61 -9.22 -7.53
C MET A 65 -0.71 -7.70 -7.52
N SER A 66 -1.57 -7.15 -8.36
CA SER A 66 -1.95 -5.74 -8.30
C SER A 66 -3.44 -5.64 -8.03
N GLY A 67 -3.79 -4.97 -6.95
CA GLY A 67 -5.14 -4.58 -6.60
C GLY A 67 -5.43 -3.13 -7.01
N TYR A 68 -6.71 -2.81 -7.12
CA TYR A 68 -7.19 -1.46 -7.24
C TYR A 68 -8.63 -1.41 -6.73
N GLY A 69 -9.02 -0.29 -6.12
CA GLY A 69 -10.40 -0.09 -5.69
C GLY A 69 -11.34 0.02 -6.89
N LEU A 70 -12.55 -0.53 -6.78
CA LEU A 70 -13.60 -0.30 -7.76
C LEU A 70 -14.05 1.17 -7.72
N SER A 71 -14.53 1.66 -8.86
CA SER A 71 -14.92 3.04 -9.05
C SER A 71 -16.12 3.09 -9.98
N ASP A 72 -17.16 3.83 -9.59
CA ASP A 72 -18.32 4.09 -10.45
C ASP A 72 -17.98 5.07 -11.58
N ASP A 73 -16.89 5.84 -11.44
CA ASP A 73 -16.30 6.60 -12.53
C ASP A 73 -15.56 5.64 -13.48
N PRO A 74 -16.06 5.47 -14.74
CA PRO A 74 -15.47 4.53 -15.70
C PRO A 74 -14.10 4.97 -16.20
N GLU A 75 -13.80 6.27 -16.24
CA GLU A 75 -12.48 6.78 -16.65
C GLU A 75 -11.45 6.44 -15.57
N ARG A 76 -11.81 6.66 -14.30
CA ARG A 76 -10.96 6.28 -13.16
C ARG A 76 -10.69 4.78 -13.13
N LEU A 77 -11.73 3.97 -13.35
CA LEU A 77 -11.62 2.52 -13.37
C LEU A 77 -10.72 2.01 -14.51
N ASP A 78 -10.83 2.60 -15.72
CA ASP A 78 -9.98 2.24 -16.85
C ASP A 78 -8.50 2.55 -16.57
N ILE A 79 -8.21 3.72 -15.99
CA ILE A 79 -6.84 4.09 -15.63
C ILE A 79 -6.28 3.14 -14.57
N GLN A 80 -7.05 2.81 -13.54
CA GLN A 80 -6.64 1.86 -12.50
C GLN A 80 -6.33 0.47 -13.10
N ARG A 81 -7.16 -0.02 -14.03
CA ARG A 81 -6.92 -1.27 -14.76
C ARG A 81 -5.63 -1.23 -15.58
N ARG A 82 -5.37 -0.14 -16.29
CA ARG A 82 -4.16 0.06 -17.10
C ARG A 82 -2.90 0.07 -16.22
N MET A 83 -2.94 0.79 -15.10
CA MET A 83 -1.84 0.83 -14.14
C MET A 83 -1.54 -0.56 -13.55
N ALA A 84 -2.58 -1.29 -13.13
CA ALA A 84 -2.43 -2.65 -12.57
C ALA A 84 -1.82 -3.63 -13.58
N ARG A 85 -2.27 -3.62 -14.85
CA ARG A 85 -1.74 -4.48 -15.92
C ARG A 85 -0.28 -4.18 -16.24
N ALA A 86 0.09 -2.90 -16.34
CA ALA A 86 1.46 -2.48 -16.64
C ALA A 86 2.48 -2.95 -15.58
N ARG A 87 2.03 -3.11 -14.33
CA ARG A 87 2.87 -3.63 -13.25
C ARG A 87 3.08 -5.14 -13.32
N ILE A 88 2.04 -5.91 -13.63
CA ILE A 88 2.11 -7.38 -13.70
C ILE A 88 2.99 -7.82 -14.87
N SER A 89 2.88 -7.17 -16.03
CA SER A 89 3.64 -7.53 -17.23
C SER A 89 5.16 -7.32 -17.12
N ARG A 90 5.63 -6.60 -16.09
CA ARG A 90 7.05 -6.27 -15.89
C ARG A 90 7.71 -7.01 -14.72
N SER A 91 7.04 -7.97 -14.08
CA SER A 91 7.51 -8.54 -12.81
C SER A 91 7.66 -10.04 -12.73
N SER A 92 8.06 -10.67 -13.84
CA SER A 92 8.59 -12.04 -13.80
C SER A 92 9.86 -12.07 -12.92
N GLY A 93 9.72 -12.22 -11.60
CA GLY A 93 10.83 -12.38 -10.65
C GLY A 93 10.83 -11.46 -9.42
N ALA A 94 9.88 -10.53 -9.26
CA ALA A 94 9.82 -9.71 -8.04
C ALA A 94 9.09 -10.45 -6.90
N PRO A 95 9.56 -10.33 -5.63
CA PRO A 95 8.85 -10.87 -4.49
C PRO A 95 7.43 -10.30 -4.42
N ALA A 96 6.53 -11.09 -3.84
CA ALA A 96 5.11 -10.79 -3.80
C ALA A 96 4.83 -9.45 -3.11
N ALA A 97 4.53 -8.47 -3.95
CA ALA A 97 4.05 -7.17 -3.52
C ALA A 97 2.61 -7.02 -3.96
N ILE A 98 1.73 -6.63 -3.02
CA ILE A 98 0.41 -6.08 -3.32
C ILE A 98 0.65 -4.63 -3.71
N LEU A 99 0.29 -4.31 -4.95
CA LEU A 99 0.24 -2.94 -5.42
C LEU A 99 -1.21 -2.44 -5.39
N THR A 100 -1.48 -1.34 -4.69
CA THR A 100 -2.70 -0.55 -4.89
C THR A 100 -2.39 0.67 -5.76
N ALA A 101 -3.03 0.75 -6.93
CA ALA A 101 -2.94 1.92 -7.82
C ALA A 101 -4.20 2.79 -7.70
N VAL A 102 -4.01 4.08 -7.45
CA VAL A 102 -5.12 5.04 -7.27
C VAL A 102 -4.83 6.33 -8.03
N ARG A 103 -5.85 6.79 -8.75
CA ARG A 103 -5.92 8.15 -9.29
C ARG A 103 -6.50 9.06 -8.21
N CYS A 104 -5.74 10.08 -7.83
CA CYS A 104 -6.13 11.05 -6.81
C CYS A 104 -6.93 12.22 -7.38
N ARG A 105 -6.68 12.60 -8.64
CA ARG A 105 -7.31 13.75 -9.29
C ARG A 105 -7.96 13.39 -10.62
N SER A 106 -9.17 13.90 -10.85
CA SER A 106 -9.79 13.93 -12.18
C SER A 106 -9.09 14.96 -13.08
N PRO A 107 -9.01 14.74 -14.40
CA PRO A 107 -8.32 15.66 -15.30
C PRO A 107 -9.13 16.95 -15.41
N GLY A 108 -8.47 18.10 -15.22
CA GLY A 108 -9.08 19.43 -15.40
C GLY A 108 -9.84 19.99 -14.19
N THR A 109 -9.94 19.27 -13.07
CA THR A 109 -10.49 19.83 -11.81
C THR A 109 -9.39 20.50 -10.99
N PRO A 110 -9.49 21.82 -10.68
CA PRO A 110 -8.63 22.45 -9.69
C PRO A 110 -8.85 21.83 -8.30
N VAL A 111 -7.80 21.85 -7.47
CA VAL A 111 -7.79 21.32 -6.09
C VAL A 111 -8.88 22.02 -5.27
N SER A 112 -10.09 21.48 -5.22
CA SER A 112 -11.18 22.07 -4.43
C SER A 112 -11.92 21.07 -3.54
N ARG A 113 -11.49 19.81 -3.46
CA ARG A 113 -11.98 18.88 -2.43
C ARG A 113 -11.06 17.65 -2.31
N PRO A 114 -10.62 17.27 -1.10
CA PRO A 114 -10.02 15.96 -0.91
C PRO A 114 -11.14 14.93 -1.07
N SER A 115 -11.22 14.26 -2.21
CA SER A 115 -11.75 12.91 -2.24
C SER A 115 -10.79 12.08 -1.41
N THR A 116 -11.10 11.88 -0.14
CA THR A 116 -10.27 11.12 0.80
C THR A 116 -9.91 9.79 0.13
N PRO A 117 -8.65 9.54 -0.25
CA PRO A 117 -8.29 8.25 -0.77
C PRO A 117 -8.42 7.28 0.40
N SER A 118 -9.44 6.43 0.39
CA SER A 118 -9.49 5.31 1.32
C SER A 118 -8.32 4.40 0.95
N ILE A 119 -7.29 4.36 1.80
CA ILE A 119 -6.22 3.37 1.71
C ILE A 119 -6.81 2.05 2.21
N SER A 120 -7.58 1.38 1.35
CA SER A 120 -8.09 0.05 1.66
C SER A 120 -7.08 -0.97 1.15
N ALA A 121 -6.33 -1.55 2.08
CA ALA A 121 -5.47 -2.70 1.84
C ALA A 121 -5.99 -3.92 2.63
N GLU A 122 -6.33 -4.98 1.92
CA GLU A 122 -6.45 -6.34 2.47
C GLU A 122 -5.28 -7.18 1.95
N ALA A 123 -4.72 -8.02 2.81
CA ALA A 123 -3.58 -8.88 2.53
C ALA A 123 -3.98 -10.34 2.77
N ALA A 124 -3.56 -11.25 1.88
CA ALA A 124 -3.79 -12.69 2.01
C ALA A 124 -2.58 -13.49 1.48
N ALA A 125 -2.26 -14.63 2.08
CA ALA A 125 -1.01 -15.38 1.88
C ALA A 125 -1.10 -16.90 1.64
N HIS A 126 0.01 -17.54 1.24
CA HIS A 126 0.24 -18.97 0.94
C HIS A 126 1.37 -19.60 1.80
N PRO A 127 1.42 -20.92 1.97
CA PRO A 127 2.28 -21.60 2.96
C PRO A 127 3.69 -21.92 2.42
N ARG A 128 4.69 -21.96 3.32
CA ARG A 128 6.04 -22.46 3.04
C ARG A 128 6.03 -23.98 2.88
N GLU A 129 6.81 -24.51 1.93
CA GLU A 129 7.16 -25.93 1.92
C GLU A 129 7.94 -26.29 3.20
N PRO A 130 7.71 -27.48 3.79
CA PRO A 130 8.41 -27.91 4.99
C PRO A 130 9.91 -28.10 4.70
N THR A 131 10.74 -27.55 5.57
CA THR A 131 12.19 -27.77 5.60
C THR A 131 12.48 -29.29 5.63
N PRO A 132 13.34 -29.84 4.75
CA PRO A 132 13.69 -31.26 4.83
C PRO A 132 14.45 -31.50 6.13
N THR A 133 13.88 -32.32 7.01
CA THR A 133 14.56 -32.79 8.21
C THR A 133 15.69 -33.73 7.78
N SER A 134 16.93 -33.40 8.14
CA SER A 134 18.05 -34.32 8.00
C SER A 134 17.74 -35.57 8.84
N ARG A 135 17.52 -36.71 8.18
CA ARG A 135 17.48 -38.00 8.85
C ARG A 135 18.88 -38.29 9.40
N ALA A 136 18.99 -38.23 10.73
CA ALA A 136 20.03 -38.92 11.46
C ALA A 136 19.64 -40.42 11.53
N ALA A 137 20.45 -41.27 10.90
CA ALA A 137 20.77 -42.65 11.26
C ALA A 137 21.71 -43.22 10.20
#